data_AF-A0A2V7DYG9-F1
#
_entry.id   AF-A0A2V7DYG9-F1
#
_cell.length_a   1.000
_cell.length_b   1.000
_cell.length_c   1.000
_cell.angle_alpha   90.00
_cell.angle_beta   90.00
_cell.angle_gamma   90.00
#
_symmetry.space_group_name_H-M   'P 1'
#
loop_
_entity.id
_entity.type
_entity.pdbx_description
1 polymer ?
#
loop_
_entity_poly.entity_id
_entity_poly.type
_entity_poly.pdbx_seq_one_letter_code
_entity_poly.pdbx_strand_id
1 'polypeptide(L)'
;MTRRRTLALVSLGGLLAVAAYLLIHDCAVGGAMGGRHRACRCRGVEWVVFDHTAADGPRRTLCFGLVTERTCYRNREGPAISCDGS
;
A
#
# COMPACT_ATOMS: atom_id res chain seq x y z
N MET A 1 6.08 -39.52 3.85
CA MET A 1 4.99 -38.63 3.38
C MET A 1 4.65 -38.97 1.93
N THR A 2 3.38 -39.21 1.59
CA THR A 2 2.95 -39.52 0.22
C THR A 2 3.08 -38.28 -0.68
N ARG A 3 3.50 -38.47 -1.94
CA ARG A 3 3.69 -37.40 -2.95
C ARG A 3 2.47 -36.46 -3.09
N ARG A 4 1.26 -37.01 -2.86
CA ARG A 4 -0.01 -36.25 -2.83
C ARG A 4 -0.10 -35.26 -1.65
N ARG A 5 0.38 -35.63 -0.47
CA ARG A 5 0.40 -34.75 0.72
C ARG A 5 1.39 -33.60 0.54
N THR A 6 2.55 -33.86 -0.04
CA THR A 6 3.53 -32.81 -0.34
C THR A 6 2.99 -31.82 -1.37
N LEU A 7 2.36 -32.30 -2.44
CA LEU A 7 1.70 -31.42 -3.42
C LEU A 7 0.59 -30.57 -2.79
N ALA A 8 -0.24 -31.15 -1.93
CA ALA A 8 -1.30 -30.41 -1.23
C ALA A 8 -0.75 -29.33 -0.28
N LEU A 9 0.35 -29.62 0.43
CA LEU A 9 0.98 -28.62 1.31
C LEU A 9 1.63 -27.48 0.51
N VAL A 10 2.29 -27.81 -0.61
CA VAL A 10 2.89 -26.81 -1.49
C VAL A 10 1.82 -25.93 -2.13
N SER A 11 0.71 -26.51 -2.61
CA SER A 11 -0.39 -25.72 -3.18
C SER A 11 -1.08 -24.84 -2.14
N LEU A 12 -1.30 -25.36 -0.92
CA LEU A 12 -1.86 -24.59 0.19
C LEU A 12 -0.94 -23.42 0.58
N GLY A 13 0.37 -23.67 0.69
CA GLY A 13 1.36 -22.65 0.98
C GLY A 13 1.42 -21.57 -0.11
N GLY A 14 1.37 -21.97 -1.38
CA GLY A 14 1.30 -21.05 -2.51
C GLY A 14 0.06 -20.16 -2.49
N LEU A 15 -1.12 -20.75 -2.23
CA LEU A 15 -2.38 -20.00 -2.11
C LEU A 15 -2.33 -18.97 -0.97
N LEU A 16 -1.77 -19.34 0.18
CA LEU A 16 -1.61 -18.42 1.31
C LEU A 16 -0.67 -17.25 0.99
N ALA A 17 0.44 -17.52 0.29
CA ALA A 17 1.37 -16.47 -0.13
C ALA A 17 0.72 -15.48 -1.11
N VAL A 18 -0.06 -15.98 -2.08
CA VAL A 18 -0.82 -15.14 -3.01
C VAL A 18 -1.87 -14.32 -2.27
N ALA A 19 -2.63 -14.93 -1.35
CA ALA A 19 -3.62 -14.22 -0.55
C ALA A 19 -2.97 -13.11 0.30
N ALA A 20 -1.81 -13.37 0.91
CA ALA A 20 -1.06 -12.37 1.66
C ALA A 20 -0.55 -11.24 0.76
N TYR A 21 -0.08 -11.55 -0.45
CA TYR A 21 0.38 -10.55 -1.41
C TYR A 21 -0.76 -9.63 -1.87
N LEU A 22 -1.96 -10.18 -2.08
CA LEU A 22 -3.14 -9.39 -2.47
C LEU A 22 -3.61 -8.41 -1.39
N LEU A 23 -3.18 -8.59 -0.14
CA LEU A 23 -3.44 -7.66 0.97
C LEU A 23 -2.42 -6.52 1.06
N ILE A 24 -1.41 -6.51 0.19
CA ILE A 24 -0.42 -5.43 0.12
C ILE A 24 -0.95 -4.36 -0.82
N HIS A 25 -1.23 -3.18 -0.28
CA HIS A 25 -1.75 -2.05 -1.05
C HIS A 25 -0.88 -0.82 -0.84
N ASP A 26 -0.53 -0.13 -1.93
CA ASP A 26 0.06 1.20 -1.86
C ASP A 26 -0.93 2.21 -1.27
N CYS A 27 -0.50 2.89 -0.20
CA CYS A 27 -1.35 3.81 0.55
C CYS A 27 -0.93 5.27 0.39
N ALA A 28 0.15 5.70 1.03
CA ALA A 28 0.68 7.02 0.77
C ALA A 28 1.61 6.96 -0.44
N VAL A 29 1.42 7.85 -1.42
CA VAL A 29 2.36 8.01 -2.56
C VAL A 29 2.43 9.51 -2.89
N GLY A 30 3.64 10.07 -2.88
CA GLY A 30 3.91 11.45 -3.29
C GLY A 30 4.14 12.42 -2.13
N GLY A 31 4.22 13.72 -2.41
CA GLY A 31 4.47 14.78 -1.42
C GLY A 31 5.80 15.53 -1.54
N ALA A 32 6.59 15.31 -2.60
CA ALA A 32 7.72 16.18 -2.94
C ALA A 32 7.21 17.55 -3.45
N MET A 33 7.81 18.67 -3.00
CA MET A 33 7.55 20.07 -3.41
C MET A 33 6.27 20.30 -4.25
N GLY A 34 5.11 20.36 -3.61
CA GLY A 34 3.86 20.73 -4.29
C GLY A 34 3.26 19.67 -5.25
N GLY A 35 3.88 18.49 -5.35
CA GLY A 35 3.35 17.35 -6.09
C GLY A 35 2.14 16.71 -5.39
N ARG A 36 1.31 16.03 -6.19
CA ARG A 36 0.12 15.33 -5.68
C ARG A 36 0.48 14.38 -4.55
N HIS A 37 -0.36 14.37 -3.53
CA HIS A 37 -0.21 13.52 -2.36
C HIS A 37 -1.44 12.64 -2.22
N ARG A 38 -1.27 11.33 -2.28
CA ARG A 38 -2.33 10.40 -1.92
C ARG A 38 -2.12 9.98 -0.48
N ALA A 39 -3.17 10.01 0.34
CA ALA A 39 -3.22 9.36 1.63
C ALA A 39 -4.36 8.35 1.66
N CYS A 40 -4.24 7.32 2.48
CA CYS A 40 -5.23 6.27 2.57
C CYS A 40 -5.45 5.89 4.04
N ARG A 41 -6.65 5.41 4.35
CA ARG A 41 -6.97 4.86 5.66
C ARG A 41 -6.79 3.35 5.65
N CYS A 42 -5.63 2.91 6.14
CA CYS A 42 -5.31 1.49 6.29
C CYS A 42 -5.99 0.93 7.54
N ARG A 43 -6.70 -0.18 7.38
CA ARG A 43 -7.23 -1.00 8.48
C ARG A 43 -6.42 -2.30 8.54
N GLY A 44 -5.24 -2.20 9.15
CA GLY A 44 -4.22 -3.26 9.17
C GLY A 44 -2.89 -2.72 9.71
N VAL A 45 -1.78 -3.20 9.15
CA VAL A 45 -0.44 -2.71 9.47
C VAL A 45 0.02 -1.76 8.37
N GLU A 46 0.41 -0.55 8.73
CA GLU A 46 1.03 0.40 7.80
C GLU A 46 2.55 0.32 7.92
N TRP A 47 3.23 0.16 6.78
CA TRP A 47 4.68 0.12 6.69
C TRP A 47 5.16 1.26 5.80
N VAL A 48 6.05 2.08 6.33
CA VAL A 48 6.78 3.10 5.57
C VAL A 48 7.87 2.47 4.72
N VAL A 49 7.73 2.52 3.38
CA VAL A 49 8.76 2.02 2.45
C VAL A 49 9.92 3.01 2.40
N PHE A 50 9.59 4.29 2.25
CA PHE A 50 10.53 5.39 2.35
C PHE A 50 9.80 6.65 2.82
N ASP A 51 10.44 7.38 3.72
CA ASP A 51 10.00 8.69 4.18
C ASP A 51 11.21 9.63 4.11
N HIS A 52 11.23 10.44 3.05
CA HIS A 52 12.26 11.44 2.89
C HIS A 52 11.86 12.68 3.69
N THR A 53 12.22 12.69 4.97
CA THR A 53 12.04 13.83 5.87
C THR A 53 13.13 14.87 5.67
N ALA A 54 12.94 15.76 4.69
CA ALA A 54 13.25 17.18 4.76
C ALA A 54 12.98 17.83 3.39
N ALA A 55 11.96 18.68 3.32
CA ALA A 55 11.59 19.55 2.19
C ALA A 55 11.13 18.92 0.84
N ASP A 56 11.73 17.84 0.29
CA ASP A 56 11.70 17.60 -1.18
C ASP A 56 11.33 16.19 -1.68
N GLY A 57 10.81 15.29 -0.86
CA GLY A 57 10.72 13.87 -1.26
C GLY A 57 9.31 13.28 -1.36
N PRO A 58 9.03 12.39 -2.33
CA PRO A 58 7.82 11.58 -2.29
C PRO A 58 7.88 10.69 -1.05
N ARG A 59 6.75 10.54 -0.35
CA ARG A 59 6.58 9.53 0.71
C ARG A 59 5.89 8.32 0.11
N ARG A 60 6.32 7.11 0.49
CA ARG A 60 5.58 5.88 0.16
C ARG A 60 5.31 5.03 1.38
N THR A 61 4.03 4.73 1.60
CA THR A 61 3.61 3.75 2.61
C THR A 61 2.82 2.62 1.97
N LEU A 62 3.05 1.41 2.46
CA LEU A 62 2.28 0.22 2.14
C LEU A 62 1.33 -0.07 3.30
N CYS A 63 0.10 -0.43 2.97
CA CYS A 63 -0.83 -1.04 3.89
C CYS A 63 -0.83 -2.55 3.66
N PHE A 64 -0.56 -3.30 4.72
CA PHE A 64 -0.77 -4.73 4.81
C PHE A 64 -2.14 -4.95 5.46
N GLY A 65 -3.18 -5.10 4.65
CA GLY A 65 -4.55 -5.25 5.12
C GLY A 65 -5.58 -4.62 4.19
N LEU A 66 -6.64 -4.05 4.76
CA LEU A 66 -7.75 -3.47 4.01
C LEU A 66 -7.60 -1.95 3.91
N VAL A 67 -7.62 -1.42 2.69
CA VAL A 67 -7.72 0.03 2.47
C VAL A 67 -9.21 0.40 2.41
N THR A 68 -9.66 1.13 3.43
CA THR A 68 -11.10 1.46 3.58
C THR A 68 -11.47 2.77 2.90
N GLU A 69 -10.52 3.69 2.80
CA GLU A 69 -10.73 5.03 2.29
C GLU A 69 -9.45 5.53 1.62
N ARG A 70 -9.59 6.23 0.49
CA ARG A 70 -8.48 6.84 -0.23
C ARG A 70 -8.81 8.32 -0.44
N THR A 71 -7.97 9.18 0.11
CA THR A 71 -8.08 10.64 -0.01
C THR A 71 -6.90 11.16 -0.80
N CYS A 72 -7.18 11.84 -1.91
CA CYS A 72 -6.15 12.49 -2.72
C CYS A 72 -6.10 13.97 -2.39
N TYR A 73 -4.91 14.53 -2.33
CA TYR A 73 -4.66 15.94 -2.05
C TYR A 73 -3.81 16.52 -3.18
N ARG A 74 -4.08 17.79 -3.51
CA ARG A 74 -3.33 18.49 -4.56
C ARG A 74 -1.83 18.54 -4.25
N ASN A 75 -1.50 18.69 -2.98
CA ASN A 75 -0.19 18.57 -2.35
C ASN A 75 -0.41 18.26 -0.85
N ARG A 76 0.66 17.97 -0.09
CA ARG A 76 0.56 17.49 1.30
C ARG A 76 -0.30 18.37 2.23
N GLU A 77 -0.30 19.69 2.02
CA GLU A 77 -1.06 20.67 2.82
C GLU A 77 -2.23 21.29 2.04
N GLY A 78 -2.51 20.77 0.84
CA GLY A 78 -3.51 21.32 -0.07
C GLY A 78 -4.91 20.76 0.13
N PRO A 79 -5.88 21.30 -0.62
CA PRO A 79 -7.24 20.79 -0.60
C PRO A 79 -7.30 19.35 -1.13
N ALA A 80 -8.26 18.60 -0.60
CA ALA A 80 -8.62 17.29 -1.14
C ALA A 80 -9.13 17.44 -2.59
N ILE A 81 -8.67 16.55 -3.46
CA ILE A 81 -9.05 16.47 -4.88
C ILE A 81 -9.57 15.06 -5.17
N SER A 82 -10.31 14.90 -6.27
CA SER A 82 -10.67 13.58 -6.78
C SER A 82 -9.42 12.78 -7.11
N CYS A 83 -9.47 11.48 -6.83
CA CYS A 83 -8.38 10.54 -7.13
C CYS A 83 -8.34 10.09 -8.61
N ASP A 84 -9.20 10.66 -9.46
CA ASP A 84 -9.29 10.33 -10.87
C ASP A 84 -8.12 10.96 -11.63
N GLY A 85 -7.08 10.16 -11.92
CA GLY A 85 -5.95 10.56 -12.76
C GLY A 85 -4.57 10.55 -12.09
N SER A 86 -4.33 9.60 -11.17
CA SER A 86 -2.96 9.23 -10.74
C SER A 86 -2.35 8.19 -11.67
#